data_AF-A0A2S6SXX2-F1
#
_entry.id   AF-A0A2S6SXX2-F1
#
_cell.length_a   1.000
_cell.length_b   1.000
_cell.length_c   1.000
_cell.angle_alpha   90.00
_cell.angle_beta   90.00
_cell.angle_gamma   90.00
#
_symmetry.space_group_name_H-M   'P 1'
#
loop_
_entity.id
_entity.type
_entity.pdbx_description
1 polymer ?
#
loop_
_entity_poly.entity_id
_entity_poly.type
_entity_poly.pdbx_seq_one_letter_code
_entity_poly.pdbx_strand_id
1 'polypeptide(L)'
;LPKGQYEAAQAVGLGYWRMTALVIMPQALRIVIPGIVNTFIGLFKDTTLVFIISLMDLLLTVFTSMSNPDWMGFPFEGYVFTALIYFSICFSLSRYSLRVEKKLMVAHQK
;
A
#
# COMPACT_ATOMS: atom_id res chain seq x y z
N LEU A 1 20.25 16.56 6.70
CA LEU A 1 20.31 17.04 8.10
C LEU A 1 21.22 18.26 8.17
N PRO A 2 20.93 19.26 9.01
CA PRO A 2 21.78 20.43 9.20
C PRO A 2 23.11 20.02 9.85
N LYS A 3 24.24 20.50 9.31
CA LYS A 3 25.60 20.17 9.78
C LYS A 3 25.82 20.51 11.27
N GLY A 4 25.15 21.54 11.79
CA GLY A 4 25.24 21.96 13.18
C GLY A 4 24.80 20.91 14.21
N GLN A 5 23.94 19.93 13.85
CA GLN A 5 23.56 18.83 14.76
C GLN A 5 24.71 17.83 14.98
N TYR A 6 25.55 17.62 13.97
CA TYR A 6 26.77 16.82 14.09
C TYR A 6 27.81 17.55 14.95
N GLU A 7 28.01 18.84 14.68
CA GLU A 7 28.97 19.69 15.40
C GLU A 7 28.59 19.85 16.89
N ALA A 8 27.30 20.04 17.18
CA ALA A 8 26.80 20.12 18.56
C ALA A 8 26.95 18.79 19.32
N ALA A 9 26.70 17.66 18.68
CA ALA A 9 26.87 16.35 19.32
C ALA A 9 28.35 16.04 19.60
N GLN A 10 29.25 16.42 18.69
CA GLN A 10 30.70 16.32 18.92
C GLN A 10 31.18 17.28 20.02
N ALA A 11 30.64 18.51 20.09
CA ALA A 11 30.97 19.47 21.15
C ALA A 11 30.56 19.01 22.56
N VAL A 12 29.51 18.18 22.67
CA VAL A 12 29.07 17.54 23.93
C VAL A 12 29.84 16.23 24.21
N GLY A 13 30.80 15.85 23.36
CA GLY A 13 31.64 14.67 23.54
C GLY A 13 30.94 13.35 23.21
N LEU A 14 29.85 13.36 22.44
CA LEU A 14 29.20 12.14 22.00
C LEU A 14 30.06 11.42 20.95
N GLY A 15 30.45 10.18 21.24
CA GLY A 15 31.10 9.30 20.27
C GLY A 15 30.19 8.98 19.07
N TYR A 16 30.79 8.60 17.94
CA TYR A 16 30.11 8.38 16.66
C TYR A 16 28.82 7.54 16.76
N TRP A 17 28.88 6.42 17.48
CA TRP A 17 27.74 5.52 17.63
C TRP A 17 26.58 6.11 18.44
N ARG A 18 26.88 6.86 19.51
CA ARG A 18 25.86 7.53 20.33
C ARG A 18 25.24 8.71 19.59
N MET A 19 26.05 9.48 18.88
CA MET A 19 25.58 10.57 18.03
C MET A 19 24.63 10.05 16.94
N THR A 20 25.01 8.95 16.26
CA THR A 20 24.18 8.35 15.22
C THR A 20 22.87 7.80 15.78
N ALA A 21 22.90 7.04 16.87
CA ALA A 21 21.70 6.42 17.43
C ALA A 21 20.72 7.43 18.06
N LEU A 22 21.22 8.44 18.77
CA LEU A 22 20.38 9.34 19.58
C LEU A 22 20.01 10.65 18.88
N VAL A 23 20.85 11.14 17.97
CA VAL A 23 20.67 12.45 17.34
C VAL A 23 20.27 12.29 15.88
N ILE A 24 21.08 11.58 15.10
CA ILE A 24 20.94 11.56 13.64
C ILE A 24 19.83 10.62 13.19
N MET A 25 19.78 9.40 13.73
CA MET A 25 18.78 8.39 13.35
C MET A 25 17.34 8.84 13.58
N PRO A 26 16.94 9.36 14.76
CA PRO A 26 15.56 9.82 14.96
C PRO A 26 15.20 11.03 14.09
N GLN A 27 16.15 11.90 13.76
CA GLN A 27 15.93 13.03 12.85
C GLN A 27 15.80 12.56 11.39
N ALA A 28 16.67 11.66 10.95
CA ALA A 28 16.63 11.08 9.62
C ALA A 28 15.31 10.31 9.39
N LEU A 29 14.86 9.53 10.39
CA LEU A 29 13.59 8.80 10.31
C LEU A 29 12.41 9.76 10.07
N ARG A 30 12.34 10.87 10.82
CA ARG A 30 11.25 11.87 10.67
C ARG A 30 11.22 12.51 9.28
N ILE A 31 12.37 12.63 8.61
CA ILE A 31 12.46 13.20 7.26
C ILE A 31 12.10 12.16 6.20
N VAL A 32 12.48 10.90 6.39
CA VAL A 32 12.28 9.83 5.40
C VAL A 32 10.88 9.22 5.48
N ILE A 33 10.26 9.16 6.65
CA ILE A 33 8.90 8.61 6.84
C ILE A 33 7.87 9.25 5.90
N PRO A 34 7.76 10.59 5.76
CA PRO A 34 6.83 11.23 4.84
C PRO A 34 7.04 10.78 3.38
N GLY A 35 8.30 10.64 2.95
CA GLY A 35 8.65 10.17 1.60
C GLY A 35 8.23 8.72 1.37
N ILE A 36 8.51 7.83 2.33
CA ILE A 36 8.08 6.42 2.27
C ILE A 36 6.56 6.32 2.19
N VAL A 37 5.84 7.09 3.00
CA VAL A 37 4.37 7.11 3.00
C VAL A 37 3.83 7.57 1.64
N ASN A 38 4.42 8.62 1.06
CA ASN A 38 4.02 9.10 -0.26
C ASN A 38 4.24 8.05 -1.35
N THR A 39 5.39 7.36 -1.35
CA THR A 39 5.66 6.23 -2.26
C THR A 39 4.67 5.09 -2.04
N PHE A 40 4.30 4.79 -0.79
CA PHE A 40 3.34 3.75 -0.47
C PHE A 40 1.92 4.07 -0.96
N ILE A 41 1.51 5.34 -0.87
CA ILE A 41 0.24 5.84 -1.44
C ILE A 41 0.27 5.74 -2.97
N GLY A 42 1.39 6.09 -3.61
CA GLY A 42 1.60 5.92 -5.05
C GLY A 42 1.42 4.46 -5.48
N LEU A 43 2.10 3.53 -4.82
CA LEU A 43 1.94 2.10 -5.05
C LEU A 43 0.49 1.65 -4.88
N PHE A 44 -0.21 2.17 -3.87
CA PHE A 44 -1.63 1.87 -3.65
C PHE A 44 -2.51 2.32 -4.83
N LYS A 45 -2.25 3.52 -5.36
CA LYS A 45 -2.96 4.09 -6.50
C LYS A 45 -2.68 3.29 -7.78
N ASP A 46 -1.41 2.93 -8.01
CA ASP A 46 -1.01 2.13 -9.17
C ASP A 46 -1.63 0.72 -9.10
N THR A 47 -1.72 0.13 -7.91
CA THR A 47 -2.40 -1.16 -7.70
C THR A 47 -3.92 -1.05 -7.86
N THR A 48 -4.53 0.06 -7.46
CA THR A 48 -5.97 0.31 -7.64
C THR A 48 -6.33 0.45 -9.12
N LEU A 49 -5.46 1.09 -9.92
CA LEU A 49 -5.63 1.17 -11.37
C LEU A 49 -5.55 -0.21 -12.02
N VAL A 50 -4.57 -1.04 -11.63
CA VAL A 50 -4.46 -2.44 -12.08
C VAL A 50 -5.71 -3.24 -11.70
N PHE A 51 -6.28 -3.01 -10.51
CA PHE A 51 -7.52 -3.65 -10.08
C PHE A 51 -8.72 -3.28 -10.96
N ILE A 52 -8.89 -2.00 -11.33
CA ILE A 52 -9.97 -1.56 -12.23
C ILE A 52 -9.84 -2.18 -13.63
N ILE A 53 -8.60 -2.29 -14.15
CA ILE A 53 -8.34 -2.94 -15.45
C ILE A 53 -8.68 -4.43 -15.37
N SER A 54 -8.21 -5.12 -14.34
CA SER A 54 -8.49 -6.55 -14.13
C SER A 54 -9.99 -6.83 -13.97
N LEU A 55 -10.71 -5.92 -13.31
CA LEU A 55 -12.16 -5.95 -13.21
C LEU A 55 -12.85 -5.91 -14.58
N MET A 56 -12.45 -4.95 -15.43
CA MET A 56 -13.00 -4.82 -16.77
C MET A 56 -12.68 -6.05 -17.62
N ASP A 57 -11.48 -6.61 -17.48
CA ASP A 57 -11.04 -7.80 -18.22
C ASP A 57 -11.85 -9.05 -17.85
N LEU A 58 -12.11 -9.25 -16.56
CA LEU A 58 -12.94 -10.34 -16.07
C LEU A 58 -14.40 -10.21 -16.55
N LEU A 59 -14.94 -8.99 -16.51
CA LEU A 59 -16.31 -8.69 -16.94
C LEU A 59 -16.47 -8.90 -18.46
N LEU A 60 -15.48 -8.47 -19.27
CA LEU A 60 -15.44 -8.75 -20.70
C LEU A 60 -15.38 -10.26 -20.98
N THR A 61 -14.55 -11.00 -20.24
CA THR A 61 -14.40 -12.45 -20.41
C THR A 61 -15.70 -13.21 -20.10
N VAL A 62 -16.47 -12.77 -19.09
CA VAL A 62 -17.78 -13.35 -18.80
C VAL A 62 -18.77 -13.05 -19.94
N PHE A 63 -18.80 -11.81 -20.45
CA PHE A 63 -19.67 -11.43 -21.57
C PHE A 63 -19.34 -12.20 -22.86
N THR A 64 -18.06 -12.40 -23.20
CA THR A 64 -17.67 -13.18 -24.38
C THR A 64 -17.95 -14.67 -24.20
N SER A 65 -17.85 -15.20 -22.97
CA SER A 65 -18.19 -16.60 -22.67
C SER A 65 -19.67 -16.90 -22.81
N MET A 66 -20.56 -15.91 -22.62
CA MET A 66 -22.00 -16.06 -22.88
C MET A 66 -22.35 -16.17 -24.37
N SER A 67 -21.45 -15.76 -25.27
CA SER A 67 -21.62 -15.89 -26.72
C SER A 67 -21.13 -17.24 -27.26
N ASN A 68 -20.48 -18.08 -26.43
CA ASN A 68 -20.05 -19.42 -26.82
C ASN A 68 -21.21 -20.43 -26.67
N PRO A 69 -21.57 -21.18 -27.73
CA PRO A 69 -22.64 -22.18 -27.69
C PRO A 69 -22.48 -23.26 -26.60
N ASP A 70 -21.25 -23.63 -26.25
CA ASP A 70 -20.94 -24.69 -25.27
C ASP A 70 -21.20 -24.28 -23.80
N TRP A 71 -21.24 -22.98 -23.50
CA TRP A 71 -21.35 -22.44 -22.14
C TRP A 71 -22.70 -21.78 -21.84
N MET A 72 -23.62 -21.81 -22.81
CA MET A 72 -24.94 -21.18 -22.76
C MET A 72 -25.86 -21.74 -21.64
N GLY A 73 -25.51 -22.90 -21.06
CA GLY A 73 -26.25 -23.56 -19.98
C GLY A 73 -25.77 -23.30 -18.55
N PHE A 74 -24.57 -22.75 -18.35
CA PHE A 74 -23.97 -22.55 -17.00
C PHE A 74 -23.62 -21.08 -16.67
N PRO A 75 -24.50 -20.09 -16.92
CA PRO A 75 -24.19 -18.69 -16.60
C PRO A 75 -23.99 -18.48 -15.09
N PHE A 76 -24.67 -19.27 -14.25
CA PHE A 76 -24.61 -19.14 -12.79
C PHE A 76 -23.22 -19.47 -12.22
N GLU A 77 -22.53 -20.50 -12.74
CA GLU A 77 -21.19 -20.86 -12.28
C GLU A 77 -20.16 -19.78 -12.61
N GLY A 78 -20.26 -19.16 -13.79
CA GLY A 78 -19.41 -18.03 -14.20
C GLY A 78 -19.60 -16.79 -13.32
N TYR A 79 -20.84 -16.46 -12.97
CA TYR A 79 -21.12 -15.36 -12.05
C TYR A 79 -20.65 -15.65 -10.63
N VAL A 80 -20.83 -16.87 -10.11
CA VAL A 80 -20.37 -17.26 -8.77
C VAL A 80 -18.85 -17.25 -8.70
N PHE A 81 -18.16 -17.76 -9.72
CA PHE A 81 -16.69 -17.74 -9.79
C PHE A 81 -16.15 -16.30 -9.82
N THR A 82 -16.76 -15.45 -10.66
CA THR A 82 -16.41 -14.02 -10.73
C THR A 82 -16.69 -13.32 -9.41
N ALA A 83 -17.82 -13.59 -8.76
CA ALA A 83 -18.18 -13.02 -7.46
C ALA A 83 -17.22 -13.47 -6.35
N LEU A 84 -16.74 -14.72 -6.36
CA LEU A 84 -15.75 -15.21 -5.39
C LEU A 84 -14.39 -14.55 -5.56
N ILE A 85 -13.92 -14.39 -6.81
CA ILE A 85 -12.70 -13.65 -7.09
C ILE A 85 -12.84 -12.21 -6.62
N TYR A 86 -13.98 -11.58 -6.94
CA TYR A 86 -14.26 -10.21 -6.56
C TYR A 86 -14.28 -10.04 -5.04
N PHE A 87 -14.96 -10.93 -4.34
CA PHE A 87 -15.01 -10.96 -2.88
C PHE A 87 -13.63 -11.13 -2.27
N SER A 88 -12.83 -12.07 -2.76
CA SER A 88 -11.46 -12.32 -2.26
C SER A 88 -10.57 -11.08 -2.39
N ILE A 89 -10.68 -10.36 -3.52
CA ILE A 89 -9.89 -9.15 -3.74
C ILE A 89 -10.41 -7.99 -2.89
N CYS A 90 -11.72 -7.72 -2.88
CA CYS A 90 -12.30 -6.67 -2.04
C CYS A 90 -12.00 -6.91 -0.54
N PHE A 91 -12.04 -8.16 -0.11
CA PHE A 91 -11.68 -8.55 1.26
C PHE A 91 -10.20 -8.31 1.56
N SER A 92 -9.30 -8.70 0.63
CA SER A 92 -7.87 -8.45 0.75
C SER A 92 -7.56 -6.95 0.83
N LEU A 93 -8.20 -6.15 -0.03
CA LEU A 93 -8.05 -4.70 -0.06
C LEU A 93 -8.59 -4.04 1.22
N SER A 94 -9.78 -4.44 1.68
CA SER A 94 -10.38 -3.97 2.93
C SER A 94 -9.48 -4.25 4.13
N ARG A 95 -8.93 -5.48 4.22
CA ARG A 95 -7.98 -5.85 5.29
C ARG A 95 -6.67 -5.07 5.22
N TYR A 96 -6.20 -4.75 4.01
CA TYR A 96 -4.98 -3.97 3.82
C TYR A 96 -5.21 -2.48 4.15
N SER A 97 -6.35 -1.92 3.74
CA SER A 97 -6.81 -0.57 4.08
C SER A 97 -6.88 -0.38 5.59
N LEU A 98 -7.54 -1.29 6.33
CA LEU A 98 -7.60 -1.24 7.79
C LEU A 98 -6.23 -1.32 8.48
N ARG A 99 -5.26 -2.03 7.90
CA ARG A 99 -3.88 -2.09 8.40
C ARG A 99 -3.12 -0.79 8.15
N VAL A 100 -3.35 -0.15 7.01
CA VAL A 100 -2.75 1.14 6.66
C VAL A 100 -3.37 2.25 7.51
N GLU A 101 -4.68 2.25 7.69
CA GLU A 101 -5.43 3.22 8.48
C GLU A 101 -5.02 3.17 9.96
N LYS A 102 -4.84 1.97 10.53
CA LYS A 102 -4.26 1.81 11.88
C LYS A 102 -2.84 2.37 12.01
N LYS A 103 -2.05 2.35 10.94
CA LYS A 103 -0.69 2.93 10.94
C LYS A 103 -0.70 4.45 10.73
N LEU A 104 -1.69 4.98 10.01
CA LEU A 104 -1.90 6.40 9.74
C LEU A 104 -2.54 7.15 10.91
N MET A 105 -3.51 6.55 11.62
CA MET A 105 -4.14 7.17 12.80
C MET A 105 -3.13 7.44 13.93
N VAL A 106 -2.06 6.64 14.05
CA VAL A 106 -0.95 6.89 14.98
C VAL A 106 -0.11 8.11 14.57
N ALA A 107 -0.09 8.45 13.28
CA ALA A 107 0.66 9.58 12.75
C ALA A 107 -0.10 10.92 12.83
N HIS A 108 -1.43 10.91 12.87
CA HIS A 108 -2.26 12.13 12.90
C HIS A 108 -2.44 12.75 14.30
N GLN A 109 -1.88 12.14 15.34
CA GLN A 109 -2.03 12.60 16.73
C GLN A 109 -0.75 13.23 17.33
N LYS A 110 0.24 13.65 16.52
CA LYS A 110 1.41 14.41 16.99
C LYS A 110 1.84 15.52 16.04
#